data_AF-A0A2S9RPT7-F1
#
_entry.id   AF-A0A2S9RPT7-F1
#
_cell.length_a   1.000
_cell.length_b   1.000
_cell.length_c   1.000
_cell.angle_alpha   90.00
_cell.angle_beta   90.00
_cell.angle_gamma   90.00
#
_symmetry.space_group_name_H-M   'P 1'
#
loop_
_entity.id
_entity.type
_entity.pdbx_description
1 polymer ?
#
loop_
_entity_poly.entity_id
_entity_poly.type
_entity_poly.pdbx_seq_one_letter_code
_entity_poly.pdbx_strand_id
1 'polypeptide(L)'
;MTEENKEIIAYKGFKQDWTCRGYQYEVGKTYEHKGNVKACDSGFHACEYSLDVLSYYNPAVSKFAVVKMSGETSKDSDDTKIASAKITIETEINLPEMVKKAVEWIKGKVDWDAAKVSNTGDQSAATNTGEQSVATNTGYQSVATNTGYQSAAANTGNRSAATNTGYQSAATNTGDWSAAANTGNRSAATNTGNQSAAANTGNRSAATNTGNQSAATNTGDWSAATNTGDWSAAANTGNRSAATNTGYQSAATNTGYQSAAEVSGKQSIAVALGWQSKAKASINGAIVCVYRNHDGELIYIKASKVGENNIKADTWYTLDEIGEFVEVKDV
;
A
#
# COMPACT_ATOMS: atom_id res chain seq x y z
N MET A 1 61.38 -32.96 -20.57
CA MET A 1 61.54 -31.74 -19.75
C MET A 1 60.74 -31.98 -18.48
N THR A 2 61.41 -32.11 -17.35
CA THR A 2 60.79 -32.34 -16.04
C THR A 2 59.99 -31.10 -15.68
N GLU A 3 58.66 -31.20 -15.64
CA GLU A 3 57.78 -30.10 -15.24
C GLU A 3 58.20 -29.59 -13.86
N GLU A 4 58.54 -28.31 -13.78
CA GLU A 4 58.80 -27.63 -12.52
C GLU A 4 57.58 -27.78 -11.60
N ASN A 5 57.83 -28.23 -10.37
CA ASN A 5 56.87 -28.34 -9.28
C ASN A 5 56.08 -27.03 -9.10
N LYS A 6 54.91 -26.91 -9.74
CA LYS A 6 54.02 -25.79 -9.51
C LYS A 6 53.39 -25.95 -8.14
N GLU A 7 53.76 -25.07 -7.22
CA GLU A 7 53.18 -25.00 -5.89
C GLU A 7 51.72 -24.55 -5.98
N ILE A 8 50.82 -25.31 -5.37
CA ILE A 8 49.38 -25.05 -5.33
C ILE A 8 49.01 -24.58 -3.93
N ILE A 9 48.40 -23.39 -3.84
CA ILE A 9 47.84 -22.89 -2.59
C ILE A 9 46.48 -23.57 -2.37
N ALA A 10 46.34 -24.21 -1.22
CA ALA A 10 45.11 -24.89 -0.82
C ALA A 10 44.85 -24.67 0.68
N TYR A 11 43.75 -25.23 1.17
CA TYR A 11 43.27 -25.08 2.54
C TYR A 11 43.00 -26.45 3.13
N LYS A 12 43.44 -26.66 4.37
CA LYS A 12 43.31 -27.95 5.04
C LYS A 12 42.79 -27.78 6.47
N GLY A 13 41.88 -28.69 6.85
CA GLY A 13 41.43 -28.85 8.23
C GLY A 13 42.26 -29.89 9.00
N PHE A 14 42.37 -29.69 10.30
CA PHE A 14 43.07 -30.54 11.26
C PHE A 14 42.23 -30.69 12.52
N LYS A 15 42.50 -31.74 13.30
CA LYS A 15 42.00 -31.81 14.69
C LYS A 15 42.64 -30.70 15.53
N GLN A 16 42.07 -30.39 16.69
CA GLN A 16 42.58 -29.36 17.61
C GLN A 16 44.04 -29.58 18.04
N ASP A 17 44.48 -30.84 18.07
CA ASP A 17 45.84 -31.24 18.38
C ASP A 17 46.78 -31.24 17.15
N TRP A 18 46.36 -30.66 16.02
CA TRP A 18 47.09 -30.67 14.74
C TRP A 18 47.33 -32.04 14.12
N THR A 19 46.55 -33.06 14.48
CA THR A 19 46.64 -34.38 13.84
C THR A 19 45.72 -34.54 12.64
N CYS A 20 46.16 -35.31 11.64
CA CYS A 20 45.32 -35.80 10.54
C CYS A 20 45.91 -37.09 9.93
N ARG A 21 45.09 -38.15 9.75
CA ARG A 21 45.47 -39.44 9.13
C ARG A 21 46.83 -40.00 9.59
N GLY A 22 47.10 -39.99 10.90
CA GLY A 22 48.32 -40.56 11.48
C GLY A 22 49.56 -39.65 11.44
N TYR A 23 49.43 -38.42 10.96
CA TYR A 23 50.48 -37.40 11.00
C TYR A 23 50.19 -36.37 12.09
N GLN A 24 51.25 -35.96 12.79
CA GLN A 24 51.28 -34.79 13.66
C GLN A 24 51.85 -33.61 12.85
N TYR A 25 51.04 -32.61 12.59
CA TYR A 25 51.44 -31.43 11.83
C TYR A 25 51.89 -30.29 12.74
N GLU A 26 52.74 -29.43 12.20
CA GLU A 26 53.15 -28.17 12.80
C GLU A 26 53.22 -27.09 11.73
N VAL A 27 52.80 -25.88 12.08
CA VAL A 27 52.89 -24.71 11.21
C VAL A 27 54.36 -24.41 10.89
N GLY A 28 54.65 -24.09 9.64
CA GLY A 28 55.98 -23.87 9.09
C GLY A 28 56.70 -25.14 8.62
N LYS A 29 56.18 -26.34 8.93
CA LYS A 29 56.82 -27.61 8.54
C LYS A 29 56.29 -28.16 7.22
N THR A 30 57.15 -28.96 6.59
CA THR A 30 56.86 -29.63 5.32
C THR A 30 56.93 -31.14 5.49
N TYR A 31 55.99 -31.84 4.86
CA TYR A 31 55.82 -33.28 4.97
C TYR A 31 55.75 -33.90 3.59
N GLU A 32 56.29 -35.11 3.47
CA GLU A 32 56.35 -35.87 2.22
C GLU A 32 55.70 -37.25 2.40
N HIS A 33 54.88 -37.62 1.43
CA HIS A 33 54.22 -38.91 1.31
C HIS A 33 55.04 -39.80 0.39
N LYS A 34 55.24 -41.06 0.79
CA LYS A 34 55.88 -42.08 -0.03
C LYS A 34 54.82 -43.00 -0.61
N GLY A 35 54.77 -43.11 -1.93
CA GLY A 35 53.79 -43.93 -2.64
C GLY A 35 52.95 -43.11 -3.62
N ASN A 36 52.03 -43.79 -4.31
CA ASN A 36 51.17 -43.17 -5.32
C ASN A 36 50.25 -42.13 -4.67
N VAL A 37 50.05 -40.99 -5.33
CA VAL A 37 49.12 -39.95 -4.89
C VAL A 37 47.81 -40.10 -5.64
N LYS A 38 46.70 -40.22 -4.91
CA LYS A 38 45.38 -40.37 -5.51
C LYS A 38 44.33 -39.65 -4.67
N ALA A 39 43.58 -38.77 -5.31
CA ALA A 39 42.49 -38.04 -4.67
C ALA A 39 41.56 -39.00 -3.92
N CYS A 40 41.20 -38.61 -2.69
CA CYS A 40 40.38 -39.36 -1.74
C CYS A 40 41.03 -40.61 -1.11
N ASP A 41 42.11 -41.13 -1.68
CA ASP A 41 42.73 -42.41 -1.31
C ASP A 41 44.05 -42.18 -0.53
N SER A 42 45.06 -41.61 -1.19
CA SER A 42 46.44 -41.53 -0.71
C SER A 42 47.11 -40.17 -0.98
N GLY A 43 48.10 -39.83 -0.16
CA GLY A 43 48.73 -38.50 -0.14
C GLY A 43 48.09 -37.52 0.84
N PHE A 44 48.51 -36.27 0.78
CA PHE A 44 48.01 -35.21 1.64
C PHE A 44 46.83 -34.50 1.00
N HIS A 45 45.69 -34.49 1.68
CA HIS A 45 44.45 -33.93 1.15
C HIS A 45 44.20 -32.49 1.64
N ALA A 46 43.76 -31.62 0.72
CA ALA A 46 43.31 -30.26 0.97
C ALA A 46 42.27 -29.83 -0.08
N CYS A 47 41.75 -28.60 0.00
CA CYS A 47 40.82 -28.01 -0.97
C CYS A 47 41.39 -26.70 -1.53
N GLU A 48 41.30 -26.45 -2.84
CA GLU A 48 41.71 -25.17 -3.44
C GLU A 48 40.74 -24.03 -3.10
N TYR A 49 39.45 -24.34 -2.88
CA TYR A 49 38.46 -23.39 -2.36
C TYR A 49 38.31 -23.57 -0.84
N SER A 50 38.53 -22.50 -0.08
CA SER A 50 38.67 -22.57 1.38
C SER A 50 37.43 -23.09 2.10
N LEU A 51 36.22 -22.82 1.60
CA LEU A 51 34.99 -23.23 2.25
C LEU A 51 34.61 -24.70 1.98
N ASP A 52 35.17 -25.34 0.96
CA ASP A 52 34.97 -26.78 0.72
C ASP A 52 35.53 -27.63 1.87
N VAL A 53 36.52 -27.12 2.60
CA VAL A 53 37.10 -27.78 3.77
C VAL A 53 36.04 -28.04 4.85
N LEU A 54 35.01 -27.20 4.94
CA LEU A 54 33.95 -27.31 5.94
C LEU A 54 33.03 -28.53 5.72
N SER A 55 32.98 -29.06 4.50
CA SER A 55 32.29 -30.33 4.20
C SER A 55 33.00 -31.54 4.82
N TYR A 56 34.29 -31.40 5.15
CA TYR A 56 35.14 -32.46 5.69
C TYR A 56 35.48 -32.29 7.17
N TYR A 57 35.48 -31.04 7.65
CA TYR A 57 35.91 -30.68 9.01
C TYR A 57 34.89 -29.75 9.66
N ASN A 58 34.35 -30.16 10.80
CA ASN A 58 33.43 -29.33 11.57
C ASN A 58 34.19 -28.12 12.15
N PRO A 59 33.79 -26.88 11.81
CA PRO A 59 34.50 -25.67 12.23
C PRO A 59 34.49 -25.42 13.74
N ALA A 60 33.55 -26.02 14.50
CA ALA A 60 33.51 -25.86 15.95
C ALA A 60 34.63 -26.61 16.68
N VAL A 61 35.22 -27.63 16.05
CA VAL A 61 36.17 -28.56 16.68
C VAL A 61 37.42 -28.81 15.84
N SER A 62 37.65 -27.99 14.81
CA SER A 62 38.79 -28.15 13.89
C SER A 62 39.64 -26.89 13.82
N LYS A 63 40.92 -27.05 13.49
CA LYS A 63 41.83 -25.98 13.10
C LYS A 63 41.98 -25.96 11.59
N PHE A 64 42.26 -24.80 11.02
CA PHE A 64 42.40 -24.63 9.57
C PHE A 64 43.72 -23.94 9.24
N ALA A 65 44.33 -24.31 8.12
CA ALA A 65 45.55 -23.67 7.66
C ALA A 65 45.53 -23.45 6.15
N VAL A 66 46.25 -22.41 5.73
CA VAL A 66 46.75 -22.32 4.36
C VAL A 66 47.88 -23.32 4.21
N VAL A 67 47.85 -24.09 3.13
CA VAL A 67 48.85 -25.11 2.83
C VAL A 67 49.38 -24.93 1.42
N LYS A 68 50.66 -25.24 1.25
CA LYS A 68 51.34 -25.25 -0.05
C LYS A 68 51.58 -26.69 -0.46
N MET A 69 51.00 -27.07 -1.59
CA MET A 69 51.02 -28.44 -2.09
C MET A 69 51.91 -28.54 -3.32
N SER A 70 52.75 -29.57 -3.38
CA SER A 70 53.68 -29.80 -4.48
C SER A 70 53.99 -31.29 -4.65
N GLY A 71 54.82 -31.63 -5.63
CA GLY A 71 55.09 -33.02 -6.04
C GLY A 71 53.99 -33.57 -6.95
N GLU A 72 53.88 -34.89 -7.00
CA GLU A 72 52.78 -35.55 -7.69
C GLU A 72 51.44 -35.10 -7.08
N THR A 73 50.47 -34.73 -7.92
CA THR A 73 49.15 -34.26 -7.49
C THR A 73 48.04 -35.02 -8.20
N SER A 74 46.91 -35.18 -7.51
CA SER A 74 45.70 -35.81 -8.03
C SER A 74 44.50 -34.96 -7.62
N LYS A 75 43.66 -34.59 -8.59
CA LYS A 75 42.43 -33.82 -8.37
C LYS A 75 41.22 -34.70 -8.63
N ASP A 76 40.17 -34.48 -7.87
CA ASP A 76 38.85 -35.09 -8.10
C ASP A 76 38.03 -34.21 -9.07
N SER A 77 36.98 -34.76 -9.69
CA SER A 77 36.08 -34.01 -10.59
C SER A 77 34.95 -33.28 -9.85
N ASP A 78 34.63 -33.69 -8.63
CA ASP A 78 33.36 -33.33 -7.99
C ASP A 78 33.48 -32.08 -7.09
N ASP A 79 34.66 -31.77 -6.58
CA ASP A 79 34.92 -30.59 -5.74
C ASP A 79 36.35 -30.07 -5.92
N THR A 80 36.73 -29.02 -5.19
CA THR A 80 38.09 -28.46 -5.28
C THR A 80 39.14 -29.27 -4.53
N LYS A 81 38.85 -30.53 -4.18
CA LYS A 81 39.75 -31.39 -3.42
C LYS A 81 40.94 -31.79 -4.27
N ILE A 82 42.09 -31.76 -3.62
CA ILE A 82 43.37 -32.16 -4.19
C ILE A 82 44.12 -33.04 -3.19
N ALA A 83 44.83 -34.03 -3.72
CA ALA A 83 45.85 -34.79 -3.01
C ALA A 83 47.24 -34.44 -3.57
N SER A 84 48.25 -34.35 -2.71
CA SER A 84 49.64 -34.13 -3.13
C SER A 84 50.63 -35.05 -2.42
N ALA A 85 51.79 -35.25 -3.05
CA ALA A 85 52.93 -35.94 -2.45
C ALA A 85 53.59 -35.11 -1.33
N LYS A 86 53.55 -33.78 -1.44
CA LYS A 86 54.20 -32.88 -0.49
C LYS A 86 53.23 -31.79 -0.03
N ILE A 87 53.25 -31.51 1.27
CA ILE A 87 52.45 -30.45 1.89
C ILE A 87 53.29 -29.64 2.88
N THR A 88 53.25 -28.32 2.77
CA THR A 88 53.79 -27.39 3.75
C THR A 88 52.65 -26.70 4.45
N ILE A 89 52.64 -26.71 5.78
CA ILE A 89 51.65 -26.00 6.59
C ILE A 89 52.12 -24.57 6.73
N GLU A 90 51.50 -23.62 6.05
CA GLU A 90 52.04 -22.25 5.97
C GLU A 90 51.66 -21.41 7.18
N THR A 91 50.35 -21.27 7.43
CA THR A 91 49.82 -20.51 8.56
C THR A 91 48.47 -21.04 8.98
N GLU A 92 48.19 -21.01 10.28
CA GLU A 92 46.83 -21.19 10.80
C GLU A 92 45.96 -20.01 10.34
N ILE A 93 44.69 -20.28 10.02
CA ILE A 93 43.69 -19.28 9.65
C ILE A 93 42.38 -19.51 10.41
N ASN A 94 41.66 -18.42 10.65
CA ASN A 94 40.33 -18.45 11.26
C ASN A 94 39.20 -18.39 10.22
N LEU A 95 37.95 -18.56 10.67
CA LEU A 95 36.77 -18.53 9.79
C LEU A 95 36.62 -17.23 8.97
N PRO A 96 36.75 -16.02 9.56
CA PRO A 96 36.77 -14.78 8.79
C PRO A 96 37.81 -14.76 7.66
N GLU A 97 39.02 -15.24 7.92
CA GLU A 97 40.08 -15.34 6.91
C GLU A 97 39.73 -16.36 5.82
N MET A 98 39.15 -17.51 6.18
CA MET A 98 38.64 -18.48 5.21
C MET A 98 37.59 -17.87 4.28
N VAL A 99 36.63 -17.11 4.82
CA VAL A 99 35.58 -16.42 4.03
C VAL A 99 36.21 -15.38 3.10
N LYS A 100 37.17 -14.59 3.60
CA LYS A 100 37.90 -13.63 2.77
C LYS A 100 38.59 -14.32 1.60
N LYS A 101 39.28 -15.44 1.86
CA LYS A 101 39.96 -16.23 0.82
C LYS A 101 39.03 -16.84 -0.21
N ALA A 102 37.83 -17.26 0.20
CA ALA A 102 36.79 -17.73 -0.72
C ALA A 102 36.32 -16.62 -1.66
N VAL A 103 36.07 -15.42 -1.14
CA VAL A 103 35.69 -14.27 -1.96
C VAL A 103 36.81 -13.89 -2.95
N GLU A 104 38.06 -13.89 -2.51
CA GLU A 104 39.23 -13.65 -3.38
C GLU A 104 39.31 -14.68 -4.52
N TRP A 105 39.09 -15.96 -4.21
CA TRP A 105 39.09 -17.04 -5.21
C TRP A 105 37.96 -16.86 -6.24
N ILE A 106 36.73 -16.58 -5.81
CA ILE A 106 35.59 -16.33 -6.72
C ILE A 106 35.89 -15.12 -7.61
N LYS A 107 36.39 -14.02 -7.04
CA LYS A 107 36.75 -12.82 -7.80
C LYS A 107 37.78 -13.12 -8.89
N GLY A 108 38.75 -13.99 -8.62
CA GLY A 108 39.73 -14.40 -9.62
C GLY A 108 39.19 -15.32 -10.72
N LYS A 109 38.00 -15.91 -10.54
CA LYS A 109 37.35 -16.78 -11.54
C LYS A 109 36.37 -16.03 -12.45
N VAL A 110 35.99 -14.81 -12.10
CA VAL A 110 35.08 -13.99 -12.88
C VAL A 110 35.87 -13.18 -13.91
N ASP A 111 35.44 -13.24 -15.17
CA ASP A 111 35.89 -12.32 -16.21
C ASP A 111 35.19 -10.97 -16.03
N TRP A 112 35.84 -10.07 -15.29
CA TRP A 112 35.31 -8.74 -15.02
C TRP A 112 35.32 -7.83 -16.26
N ASP A 113 36.14 -8.14 -17.27
CA ASP A 113 36.20 -7.39 -18.52
C ASP A 113 35.03 -7.74 -19.46
N ALA A 114 34.49 -8.96 -19.35
CA ALA A 114 33.25 -9.37 -20.01
C ALA A 114 31.97 -8.97 -19.24
N ALA A 115 32.08 -8.32 -18.08
CA ALA A 115 30.93 -7.81 -17.36
C ALA A 115 30.28 -6.68 -18.18
N LYS A 116 29.15 -6.98 -18.84
CA LYS A 116 28.32 -5.95 -19.48
C LYS A 116 27.99 -4.90 -18.44
N VAL A 117 28.51 -3.68 -18.63
CA VAL A 117 28.10 -2.50 -17.87
C VAL A 117 26.57 -2.44 -17.91
N SER A 118 25.91 -2.45 -16.76
CA SER A 118 24.48 -2.12 -16.70
C SER A 118 24.31 -0.76 -17.36
N ASN A 119 23.59 -0.73 -18.48
CA ASN A 119 23.53 0.39 -19.42
C ASN A 119 23.18 1.71 -18.71
N THR A 120 24.19 2.59 -18.54
CA THR A 120 24.05 3.95 -18.02
C THR A 120 23.86 5.00 -19.14
N GLY A 121 23.53 4.57 -20.36
CA GLY A 121 23.28 5.46 -21.52
C GLY A 121 21.83 5.96 -21.59
N ASP A 122 21.52 6.74 -22.63
CA ASP A 122 20.24 7.47 -22.72
C ASP A 122 19.03 6.57 -22.98
N GLN A 123 19.22 5.38 -23.57
CA GLN A 123 18.13 4.48 -23.96
C GLN A 123 18.46 3.00 -23.67
N SER A 124 17.47 2.26 -23.15
CA SER A 124 17.57 0.80 -23.03
C SER A 124 16.22 0.07 -23.23
N ALA A 125 16.27 -1.15 -23.76
CA ALA A 125 15.07 -1.99 -23.84
C ALA A 125 14.70 -2.64 -22.48
N ALA A 126 15.69 -2.83 -21.60
CA ALA A 126 15.53 -3.53 -20.33
C ALA A 126 15.55 -2.55 -19.14
N THR A 127 16.68 -2.46 -18.43
CA THR A 127 16.83 -1.55 -17.29
C THR A 127 17.69 -0.35 -17.69
N ASN A 128 17.27 0.86 -17.33
CA ASN A 128 18.07 2.08 -17.47
C ASN A 128 18.01 2.89 -16.17
N THR A 129 19.03 3.69 -15.93
CA THR A 129 19.02 4.75 -14.90
C THR A 129 19.07 6.16 -15.50
N GLY A 130 19.28 6.27 -16.81
CA GLY A 130 19.33 7.52 -17.59
C GLY A 130 17.96 7.97 -18.10
N GLU A 131 17.91 8.48 -19.34
CA GLU A 131 16.72 9.19 -19.82
C GLU A 131 15.52 8.26 -20.07
N GLN A 132 15.70 7.14 -20.78
CA GLN A 132 14.58 6.35 -21.27
C GLN A 132 14.79 4.83 -21.19
N SER A 133 13.74 4.08 -20.86
CA SER A 133 13.70 2.64 -21.13
C SER A 133 12.31 2.09 -21.47
N VAL A 134 12.25 0.91 -22.08
CA VAL A 134 10.97 0.24 -22.33
C VAL A 134 10.48 -0.47 -21.06
N ALA A 135 11.30 -1.30 -20.43
CA ALA A 135 10.88 -2.06 -19.26
C ALA A 135 10.99 -1.24 -17.95
N THR A 136 12.20 -1.06 -17.40
CA THR A 136 12.37 -0.41 -16.09
C THR A 136 13.29 0.79 -16.19
N ASN A 137 12.88 1.97 -15.73
CA ASN A 137 13.75 3.13 -15.59
C ASN A 137 13.73 3.66 -14.15
N THR A 138 14.83 4.26 -13.71
CA THR A 138 14.86 5.06 -12.48
C THR A 138 15.02 6.55 -12.74
N GLY A 139 15.28 6.95 -13.99
CA GLY A 139 15.46 8.34 -14.43
C GLY A 139 14.19 8.95 -15.03
N TYR A 140 14.27 9.45 -16.26
CA TYR A 140 13.23 10.38 -16.77
C TYR A 140 11.94 9.66 -17.19
N GLN A 141 12.02 8.66 -18.06
CA GLN A 141 10.84 8.04 -18.69
C GLN A 141 10.94 6.53 -18.84
N SER A 142 9.82 5.82 -18.69
CA SER A 142 9.70 4.45 -19.20
C SER A 142 8.30 4.09 -19.70
N VAL A 143 8.18 3.00 -20.45
CA VAL A 143 6.87 2.48 -20.85
C VAL A 143 6.23 1.68 -19.71
N ALA A 144 6.93 0.68 -19.16
CA ALA A 144 6.35 -0.20 -18.15
C ALA A 144 6.49 0.36 -16.72
N THR A 145 7.69 0.37 -16.13
CA THR A 145 7.91 0.78 -14.73
C THR A 145 8.93 1.91 -14.63
N ASN A 146 8.58 3.00 -13.96
CA ASN A 146 9.53 4.07 -13.63
C ASN A 146 9.49 4.38 -12.13
N THR A 147 10.62 4.78 -11.56
CA THR A 147 10.66 5.36 -10.21
C THR A 147 10.91 6.86 -10.21
N GLY A 148 11.24 7.45 -11.37
CA GLY A 148 11.52 8.87 -11.54
C GLY A 148 10.32 9.66 -12.10
N TYR A 149 10.50 10.32 -13.26
CA TYR A 149 9.57 11.39 -13.65
C TYR A 149 8.25 10.87 -14.25
N GLN A 150 8.30 10.00 -15.26
CA GLN A 150 7.11 9.59 -16.02
C GLN A 150 7.10 8.12 -16.43
N SER A 151 5.92 7.48 -16.43
CA SER A 151 5.72 6.22 -17.17
C SER A 151 4.32 6.06 -17.76
N ALA A 152 4.17 5.14 -18.71
CA ALA A 152 2.84 4.81 -19.23
C ALA A 152 2.08 3.89 -18.25
N ALA A 153 2.68 2.78 -17.80
CA ALA A 153 1.98 1.81 -16.96
C ALA A 153 2.09 2.11 -15.44
N ALA A 154 3.27 1.97 -14.83
CA ALA A 154 3.43 2.11 -13.38
C ALA A 154 4.55 3.09 -13.03
N ASN A 155 4.27 4.07 -12.17
CA ASN A 155 5.28 4.98 -11.63
C ASN A 155 5.19 5.04 -10.11
N THR A 156 6.30 5.29 -9.44
CA THR A 156 6.32 5.64 -8.01
C THR A 156 6.69 7.10 -7.74
N GLY A 157 7.13 7.82 -8.77
CA GLY A 157 7.50 9.24 -8.71
C GLY A 157 6.39 10.17 -9.21
N ASN A 158 6.67 11.00 -10.23
CA ASN A 158 5.82 12.16 -10.51
C ASN A 158 4.52 11.84 -11.25
N ARG A 159 4.58 11.12 -12.38
CA ARG A 159 3.40 10.93 -13.25
C ARG A 159 3.30 9.54 -13.87
N SER A 160 2.09 9.01 -13.97
CA SER A 160 1.80 7.89 -14.88
C SER A 160 0.45 7.98 -15.56
N ALA A 161 0.26 7.25 -16.65
CA ALA A 161 -1.06 7.14 -17.28
C ALA A 161 -1.95 6.14 -16.53
N ALA A 162 -1.47 4.92 -16.24
CA ALA A 162 -2.26 3.94 -15.51
C ALA A 162 -2.14 4.08 -13.98
N THR A 163 -1.08 3.57 -13.36
CA THR A 163 -0.96 3.50 -11.89
C THR A 163 0.19 4.34 -11.37
N ASN A 164 -0.04 5.22 -10.41
CA ASN A 164 1.03 5.93 -9.69
C ASN A 164 0.89 5.72 -8.19
N THR A 165 1.99 5.76 -7.45
CA THR A 165 1.97 5.86 -6.00
C THR A 165 2.45 7.22 -5.47
N GLY A 166 2.98 8.08 -6.34
CA GLY A 166 3.45 9.42 -6.02
C GLY A 166 2.44 10.52 -6.39
N TYR A 167 2.86 11.49 -7.20
CA TYR A 167 2.11 12.73 -7.36
C TYR A 167 0.81 12.60 -8.17
N GLN A 168 0.88 12.09 -9.40
CA GLN A 168 -0.26 12.17 -10.33
C GLN A 168 -0.44 10.91 -11.19
N SER A 169 -1.69 10.49 -11.40
CA SER A 169 -2.02 9.56 -12.49
C SER A 169 -3.34 9.87 -13.18
N ALA A 170 -3.55 9.31 -14.37
CA ALA A 170 -4.86 9.40 -15.02
C ALA A 170 -5.84 8.36 -14.45
N ALA A 171 -5.44 7.09 -14.33
CA ALA A 171 -6.36 6.03 -13.86
C ALA A 171 -6.36 5.86 -12.34
N THR A 172 -5.30 5.34 -11.73
CA THR A 172 -5.25 4.98 -10.31
C THR A 172 -4.06 5.62 -9.61
N ASN A 173 -4.29 6.34 -8.51
CA ASN A 173 -3.20 6.85 -7.67
C ASN A 173 -3.42 6.44 -6.22
N THR A 174 -2.34 6.27 -5.47
CA THR A 174 -2.41 6.15 -4.00
C THR A 174 -1.85 7.37 -3.27
N GLY A 175 -1.20 8.29 -3.99
CA GLY A 175 -0.66 9.55 -3.46
C GLY A 175 -1.58 10.75 -3.71
N ASP A 176 -1.08 11.78 -4.39
CA ASP A 176 -1.72 13.10 -4.30
C ASP A 176 -2.95 13.28 -5.18
N TRP A 177 -2.88 12.91 -6.45
CA TRP A 177 -3.98 13.20 -7.38
C TRP A 177 -4.21 12.11 -8.43
N SER A 178 -5.47 11.82 -8.75
CA SER A 178 -5.82 11.12 -9.99
C SER A 178 -7.09 11.66 -10.66
N ALA A 179 -7.24 11.40 -11.96
CA ALA A 179 -8.48 11.73 -12.65
C ALA A 179 -9.59 10.73 -12.28
N ALA A 180 -9.34 9.42 -12.38
CA ALA A 180 -10.35 8.41 -12.08
C ALA A 180 -10.40 8.04 -10.58
N ALA A 181 -9.48 7.22 -10.08
CA ALA A 181 -9.55 6.68 -8.72
C ALA A 181 -8.31 7.05 -7.88
N ASN A 182 -8.49 7.61 -6.69
CA ASN A 182 -7.40 7.86 -5.74
C ASN A 182 -7.73 7.23 -4.38
N THR A 183 -6.72 6.79 -3.64
CA THR A 183 -6.86 6.41 -2.23
C THR A 183 -6.26 7.44 -1.27
N GLY A 184 -5.48 8.40 -1.77
CA GLY A 184 -4.82 9.45 -1.00
C GLY A 184 -5.59 10.77 -1.03
N ASN A 185 -4.97 11.83 -1.55
CA ASN A 185 -5.45 13.20 -1.31
C ASN A 185 -6.65 13.60 -2.17
N ARG A 186 -6.60 13.43 -3.49
CA ARG A 186 -7.66 13.96 -4.36
C ARG A 186 -7.94 13.12 -5.60
N SER A 187 -9.20 13.04 -6.01
CA SER A 187 -9.54 12.60 -7.36
C SER A 187 -10.69 13.39 -7.99
N ALA A 188 -10.86 13.29 -9.31
CA ALA A 188 -12.05 13.84 -9.96
C ALA A 188 -13.24 12.89 -9.81
N ALA A 189 -13.10 11.60 -10.10
CA ALA A 189 -14.21 10.65 -10.01
C ALA A 189 -14.36 10.02 -8.61
N THR A 190 -13.52 9.08 -8.22
CA THR A 190 -13.68 8.31 -6.98
C THR A 190 -12.48 8.47 -6.04
N ASN A 191 -12.70 8.83 -4.79
CA ASN A 191 -11.64 8.85 -3.77
C ASN A 191 -12.05 8.06 -2.55
N THR A 192 -11.11 7.41 -1.86
CA THR A 192 -11.34 6.83 -0.53
C THR A 192 -10.70 7.63 0.60
N GLY A 193 -9.84 8.60 0.28
CA GLY A 193 -9.16 9.46 1.23
C GLY A 193 -9.82 10.85 1.36
N ASN A 194 -9.08 11.91 1.04
CA ASN A 194 -9.46 13.25 1.50
C ASN A 194 -10.58 13.89 0.67
N GLN A 195 -10.46 13.97 -0.65
CA GLN A 195 -11.41 14.74 -1.47
C GLN A 195 -11.72 14.12 -2.84
N SER A 196 -12.97 14.18 -3.29
CA SER A 196 -13.31 13.98 -4.71
C SER A 196 -14.37 14.93 -5.23
N ALA A 197 -14.48 15.08 -6.55
CA ALA A 197 -15.59 15.82 -7.13
C ALA A 197 -16.87 14.96 -7.18
N ALA A 198 -16.81 13.73 -7.68
CA ALA A 198 -17.99 12.88 -7.78
C ALA A 198 -18.27 12.07 -6.50
N ALA A 199 -17.53 11.00 -6.23
CA ALA A 199 -17.80 10.08 -5.12
C ALA A 199 -16.62 9.96 -4.16
N ASN A 200 -16.84 10.14 -2.84
CA ASN A 200 -15.83 9.90 -1.82
C ASN A 200 -16.37 8.95 -0.75
N THR A 201 -15.51 8.16 -0.13
CA THR A 201 -15.85 7.39 1.08
C THR A 201 -15.18 7.92 2.35
N GLY A 202 -14.26 8.88 2.22
CA GLY A 202 -13.56 9.54 3.32
C GLY A 202 -14.12 10.93 3.62
N ASN A 203 -13.27 11.96 3.55
CA ASN A 203 -13.58 13.23 4.22
C ASN A 203 -14.60 14.11 3.49
N ARG A 204 -14.43 14.36 2.17
CA ARG A 204 -15.31 15.29 1.45
C ARG A 204 -15.56 14.91 -0.02
N SER A 205 -16.78 15.11 -0.51
CA SER A 205 -17.04 15.18 -1.96
C SER A 205 -18.00 16.31 -2.36
N ALA A 206 -18.07 16.64 -3.64
CA ALA A 206 -19.10 17.56 -4.13
C ALA A 206 -20.44 16.83 -4.35
N ALA A 207 -20.46 15.69 -5.05
CA ALA A 207 -21.72 14.99 -5.35
C ALA A 207 -22.13 13.99 -4.24
N THR A 208 -21.39 12.91 -4.04
CA THR A 208 -21.80 11.82 -3.14
C THR A 208 -20.69 11.46 -2.16
N ASN A 209 -20.95 11.47 -0.86
CA ASN A 209 -20.02 10.97 0.15
C ASN A 209 -20.71 9.91 1.02
N THR A 210 -19.94 8.97 1.53
CA THR A 210 -20.38 8.05 2.60
C THR A 210 -19.69 8.30 3.93
N GLY A 211 -18.64 9.13 3.97
CA GLY A 211 -17.99 9.61 5.19
C GLY A 211 -18.50 10.98 5.64
N ASN A 212 -17.60 11.92 5.89
CA ASN A 212 -17.94 13.06 6.76
C ASN A 212 -18.83 14.12 6.08
N GLN A 213 -18.52 14.55 4.84
CA GLN A 213 -19.19 15.70 4.22
C GLN A 213 -19.45 15.56 2.73
N SER A 214 -20.62 15.99 2.24
CA SER A 214 -20.80 16.29 0.82
C SER A 214 -21.67 17.53 0.55
N ALA A 215 -21.61 18.09 -0.66
CA ALA A 215 -22.52 19.17 -1.03
C ALA A 215 -23.91 18.63 -1.41
N ALA A 216 -24.01 17.58 -2.22
CA ALA A 216 -25.31 17.07 -2.66
C ALA A 216 -25.86 15.93 -1.77
N THR A 217 -25.22 14.75 -1.76
CA THR A 217 -25.75 13.53 -1.12
C THR A 217 -24.74 12.95 -0.14
N ASN A 218 -25.07 12.81 1.14
CA ASN A 218 -24.22 12.09 2.10
C ASN A 218 -25.01 10.96 2.77
N THR A 219 -24.31 9.91 3.18
CA THR A 219 -24.85 8.84 4.03
C THR A 219 -24.26 8.89 5.45
N GLY A 220 -23.13 9.58 5.66
CA GLY A 220 -22.52 9.82 6.96
C GLY A 220 -22.96 11.14 7.60
N ASP A 221 -22.01 11.94 8.06
CA ASP A 221 -22.32 12.96 9.08
C ASP A 221 -23.11 14.16 8.56
N TRP A 222 -22.70 14.73 7.41
CA TRP A 222 -23.27 15.99 6.93
C TRP A 222 -23.42 16.12 5.41
N SER A 223 -24.52 16.68 4.93
CA SER A 223 -24.57 17.27 3.58
C SER A 223 -25.36 18.57 3.49
N ALA A 224 -25.12 19.36 2.43
CA ALA A 224 -25.94 20.56 2.21
C ALA A 224 -27.34 20.20 1.69
N ALA A 225 -27.49 19.31 0.71
CA ALA A 225 -28.81 18.99 0.15
C ALA A 225 -29.50 17.80 0.83
N THR A 226 -28.98 16.58 0.69
CA THR A 226 -29.66 15.33 1.10
C THR A 226 -28.74 14.47 1.96
N ASN A 227 -29.15 14.11 3.17
CA ASN A 227 -28.40 13.19 4.03
C ASN A 227 -29.29 12.03 4.51
N THR A 228 -28.69 10.88 4.75
CA THR A 228 -29.34 9.74 5.42
C THR A 228 -28.85 9.57 6.87
N GLY A 229 -27.68 10.13 7.21
CA GLY A 229 -27.11 10.11 8.55
C GLY A 229 -27.51 11.32 9.41
N ASP A 230 -26.55 12.02 10.00
CA ASP A 230 -26.86 12.88 11.15
C ASP A 230 -27.49 14.23 10.77
N TRP A 231 -26.98 14.91 9.74
CA TRP A 231 -27.37 16.29 9.46
C TRP A 231 -27.48 16.63 7.98
N SER A 232 -28.51 17.38 7.58
CA SER A 232 -28.48 18.11 6.31
C SER A 232 -29.15 19.48 6.37
N ALA A 233 -28.84 20.38 5.43
CA ALA A 233 -29.51 21.67 5.39
C ALA A 233 -30.91 21.57 4.76
N ALA A 234 -31.12 20.78 3.69
CA ALA A 234 -32.44 20.65 3.05
C ALA A 234 -33.23 19.41 3.52
N ALA A 235 -32.83 18.20 3.11
CA ALA A 235 -33.58 16.97 3.36
C ALA A 235 -32.76 15.91 4.11
N ASN A 236 -33.23 15.39 5.24
CA ASN A 236 -32.56 14.32 5.98
C ASN A 236 -33.53 13.18 6.29
N THR A 237 -33.05 11.93 6.21
CA THR A 237 -33.82 10.76 6.67
C THR A 237 -33.46 10.36 8.11
N GLY A 238 -32.30 10.79 8.61
CA GLY A 238 -31.78 10.51 9.94
C GLY A 238 -32.10 11.59 10.98
N ASN A 239 -31.09 12.17 11.63
CA ASN A 239 -31.33 12.86 12.91
C ASN A 239 -31.96 14.27 12.76
N ARG A 240 -31.42 15.16 11.91
CA ARG A 240 -31.86 16.56 11.83
C ARG A 240 -31.72 17.19 10.43
N SER A 241 -32.69 18.02 10.01
CA SER A 241 -32.56 18.96 8.86
C SER A 241 -33.42 20.22 9.03
N ALA A 242 -33.19 21.25 8.18
CA ALA A 242 -33.90 22.53 8.26
C ALA A 242 -35.18 22.63 7.41
N ALA A 243 -35.35 21.81 6.35
CA ALA A 243 -36.53 21.87 5.48
C ALA A 243 -37.44 20.62 5.55
N THR A 244 -36.90 19.40 5.44
CA THR A 244 -37.68 18.15 5.49
C THR A 244 -36.91 17.03 6.23
N ASN A 245 -37.44 16.50 7.33
CA ASN A 245 -36.81 15.39 8.08
C ASN A 245 -37.84 14.35 8.53
N THR A 246 -37.56 13.07 8.24
CA THR A 246 -38.41 11.92 8.60
C THR A 246 -37.99 11.22 9.92
N GLY A 247 -36.89 11.63 10.56
CA GLY A 247 -36.37 11.02 11.80
C GLY A 247 -36.70 11.76 13.11
N TYR A 248 -35.85 11.62 14.14
CA TYR A 248 -36.22 11.82 15.55
C TYR A 248 -36.52 13.26 16.03
N GLN A 249 -35.98 14.30 15.39
CA GLN A 249 -36.20 15.70 15.79
C GLN A 249 -36.23 16.62 14.56
N SER A 250 -37.39 17.19 14.21
CA SER A 250 -37.50 18.09 13.06
C SER A 250 -38.40 19.32 13.27
N ALA A 251 -37.98 20.43 12.65
CA ALA A 251 -38.76 21.65 12.44
C ALA A 251 -38.80 21.90 10.93
N ALA A 252 -39.77 21.30 10.24
CA ALA A 252 -39.97 21.56 8.81
C ALA A 252 -40.57 22.97 8.67
N THR A 253 -39.82 23.93 8.13
CA THR A 253 -40.30 25.31 7.92
C THR A 253 -40.41 25.59 6.42
N ASN A 254 -41.63 25.87 5.94
CA ASN A 254 -41.87 26.14 4.53
C ASN A 254 -42.65 27.45 4.33
N THR A 255 -42.12 28.38 3.52
CA THR A 255 -42.65 29.75 3.34
C THR A 255 -43.14 30.04 1.92
N GLY A 256 -43.29 29.03 1.05
CA GLY A 256 -43.62 29.20 -0.39
C GLY A 256 -45.10 29.08 -0.80
N TYR A 257 -45.43 29.35 -2.06
CA TYR A 257 -46.76 29.08 -2.61
C TYR A 257 -46.99 27.56 -2.77
N GLN A 258 -48.16 27.06 -2.37
CA GLN A 258 -48.55 25.63 -2.43
C GLN A 258 -47.56 24.68 -1.73
N SER A 259 -47.03 25.14 -0.61
CA SER A 259 -45.91 24.50 0.06
C SER A 259 -46.38 23.49 1.11
N ALA A 260 -45.73 22.34 1.23
CA ALA A 260 -46.06 21.30 2.21
C ALA A 260 -44.94 21.14 3.25
N ALA A 261 -45.29 20.98 4.54
CA ALA A 261 -44.37 20.64 5.62
C ALA A 261 -44.80 19.35 6.31
N GLU A 262 -43.92 18.34 6.34
CA GLU A 262 -44.20 17.02 6.92
C GLU A 262 -43.12 16.61 7.91
N VAL A 263 -43.54 16.08 9.06
CA VAL A 263 -42.64 15.50 10.07
C VAL A 263 -43.22 14.19 10.62
N SER A 264 -42.41 13.13 10.67
CA SER A 264 -42.80 11.81 11.19
C SER A 264 -42.17 11.44 12.54
N GLY A 265 -41.29 12.31 13.07
CA GLY A 265 -40.60 12.11 14.34
C GLY A 265 -41.46 12.38 15.59
N LYS A 266 -41.11 11.71 16.70
CA LYS A 266 -41.74 11.96 18.01
C LYS A 266 -41.46 13.41 18.47
N GLN A 267 -42.49 14.12 18.95
CA GLN A 267 -42.38 15.52 19.41
C GLN A 267 -41.89 16.51 18.35
N SER A 268 -42.00 16.17 17.06
CA SER A 268 -41.59 17.06 15.96
C SER A 268 -42.71 18.04 15.58
N ILE A 269 -42.34 19.17 14.97
CA ILE A 269 -43.27 20.24 14.61
C ILE A 269 -43.18 20.53 13.11
N ALA A 270 -44.30 20.43 12.40
CA ALA A 270 -44.41 20.87 11.01
C ALA A 270 -44.95 22.29 10.94
N VAL A 271 -44.28 23.19 10.21
CA VAL A 271 -44.64 24.61 10.10
C VAL A 271 -44.79 25.02 8.63
N ALA A 272 -46.01 25.40 8.24
CA ALA A 272 -46.37 25.86 6.91
C ALA A 272 -46.83 27.34 6.98
N LEU A 273 -46.06 28.24 6.36
CA LEU A 273 -46.25 29.71 6.42
C LEU A 273 -46.58 30.35 5.05
N GLY A 274 -46.70 29.49 4.04
CA GLY A 274 -46.90 29.84 2.64
C GLY A 274 -48.37 30.03 2.21
N TRP A 275 -48.60 30.66 1.06
CA TRP A 275 -49.96 30.81 0.49
C TRP A 275 -50.47 29.46 -0.02
N GLN A 276 -51.68 29.05 0.38
CA GLN A 276 -52.26 27.71 0.11
C GLN A 276 -51.36 26.56 0.61
N SER A 277 -50.67 26.74 1.73
CA SER A 277 -49.77 25.74 2.30
C SER A 277 -50.50 24.70 3.18
N LYS A 278 -49.86 23.55 3.41
CA LYS A 278 -50.40 22.46 4.26
C LYS A 278 -49.33 21.84 5.16
N ALA A 279 -49.72 21.35 6.33
CA ALA A 279 -48.84 20.69 7.29
C ALA A 279 -49.38 19.32 7.73
N LYS A 280 -48.48 18.37 7.99
CA LYS A 280 -48.79 17.01 8.49
C LYS A 280 -47.77 16.60 9.56
N ALA A 281 -48.26 15.98 10.63
CA ALA A 281 -47.41 15.46 11.71
C ALA A 281 -47.91 14.08 12.19
N SER A 282 -46.97 13.22 12.60
CA SER A 282 -47.28 11.93 13.23
C SER A 282 -47.65 12.05 14.72
N ILE A 283 -48.01 10.94 15.35
CA ILE A 283 -48.49 10.91 16.74
C ILE A 283 -47.49 11.54 17.74
N ASN A 284 -48.01 12.36 18.65
CA ASN A 284 -47.26 13.22 19.58
C ASN A 284 -46.48 14.37 18.92
N GLY A 285 -46.72 14.67 17.65
CA GLY A 285 -46.22 15.86 16.96
C GLY A 285 -47.17 17.07 17.05
N ALA A 286 -46.81 18.16 16.38
CA ALA A 286 -47.65 19.35 16.25
C ALA A 286 -47.57 19.97 14.85
N ILE A 287 -48.59 20.72 14.48
CA ILE A 287 -48.65 21.48 13.23
C ILE A 287 -48.79 22.98 13.51
N VAL A 288 -48.26 23.81 12.61
CA VAL A 288 -48.53 25.24 12.50
C VAL A 288 -48.96 25.54 11.07
N CYS A 289 -50.15 26.12 10.90
CA CYS A 289 -50.72 26.47 9.60
C CYS A 289 -51.07 27.96 9.56
N VAL A 290 -51.09 28.52 8.35
CA VAL A 290 -51.51 29.90 8.10
C VAL A 290 -52.58 29.98 7.02
N TYR A 291 -53.40 31.03 7.08
CA TYR A 291 -54.27 31.46 5.98
C TYR A 291 -53.83 32.85 5.50
N ARG A 292 -53.74 33.00 4.18
CA ARG A 292 -53.48 34.27 3.50
C ARG A 292 -54.58 34.55 2.48
N ASN A 293 -55.01 35.80 2.37
CA ASN A 293 -56.03 36.21 1.38
C ASN A 293 -55.45 36.26 -0.05
N HIS A 294 -56.27 36.67 -1.02
CA HIS A 294 -55.89 36.75 -2.44
C HIS A 294 -54.78 37.77 -2.74
N ASP A 295 -54.61 38.77 -1.87
CA ASP A 295 -53.54 39.78 -1.95
C ASP A 295 -52.24 39.31 -1.25
N GLY A 296 -52.25 38.12 -0.64
CA GLY A 296 -51.11 37.52 0.05
C GLY A 296 -50.92 37.98 1.50
N GLU A 297 -51.85 38.78 2.05
CA GLU A 297 -51.82 39.23 3.44
C GLU A 297 -52.06 38.08 4.41
N LEU A 298 -51.28 38.01 5.49
CA LEU A 298 -51.43 37.00 6.53
C LEU A 298 -52.63 37.35 7.43
N ILE A 299 -53.67 36.51 7.41
CA ILE A 299 -54.89 36.72 8.19
C ILE A 299 -54.87 35.87 9.46
N TYR A 300 -54.50 34.58 9.35
CA TYR A 300 -54.49 33.65 10.49
C TYR A 300 -53.19 32.86 10.58
N ILE A 301 -52.78 32.60 11.82
CA ILE A 301 -51.75 31.61 12.17
C ILE A 301 -52.25 30.82 13.40
N LYS A 302 -52.29 29.50 13.30
CA LYS A 302 -52.68 28.62 14.42
C LYS A 302 -51.72 27.45 14.54
N ALA A 303 -51.52 27.01 15.78
CA ALA A 303 -50.73 25.83 16.13
C ALA A 303 -51.58 24.84 16.92
N SER A 304 -51.40 23.54 16.69
CA SER A 304 -52.10 22.50 17.45
C SER A 304 -51.30 21.20 17.49
N LYS A 305 -51.35 20.49 18.62
CA LYS A 305 -50.79 19.14 18.75
C LYS A 305 -51.71 18.11 18.11
N VAL A 306 -51.12 17.05 17.56
CA VAL A 306 -51.86 15.88 17.11
C VAL A 306 -52.61 15.27 18.31
N GLY A 307 -53.92 15.09 18.17
CA GLY A 307 -54.84 14.65 19.23
C GLY A 307 -55.57 15.79 19.95
N GLU A 308 -55.22 17.05 19.68
CA GLU A 308 -55.95 18.25 20.15
C GLU A 308 -56.68 18.91 18.97
N ASN A 309 -57.71 19.71 19.23
CA ASN A 309 -58.47 20.49 18.23
C ASN A 309 -58.87 19.69 16.96
N ASN A 310 -59.21 18.40 17.13
CA ASN A 310 -59.55 17.46 16.05
C ASN A 310 -58.43 17.18 15.02
N ILE A 311 -57.17 17.48 15.33
CA ILE A 311 -56.04 17.16 14.48
C ILE A 311 -55.69 15.67 14.58
N LYS A 312 -55.87 14.95 13.47
CA LYS A 312 -55.52 13.53 13.33
C LYS A 312 -54.05 13.36 12.97
N ALA A 313 -53.46 12.25 13.43
CA ALA A 313 -52.12 11.87 13.00
C ALA A 313 -52.09 11.58 11.50
N ASP A 314 -50.94 11.85 10.87
CA ASP A 314 -50.65 11.48 9.48
C ASP A 314 -51.70 11.99 8.46
N THR A 315 -52.34 13.11 8.79
CA THR A 315 -53.36 13.79 7.97
C THR A 315 -52.91 15.21 7.64
N TRP A 316 -53.12 15.66 6.40
CA TRP A 316 -52.78 17.02 5.99
C TRP A 316 -53.84 18.03 6.43
N TYR A 317 -53.37 19.15 6.98
CA TYR A 317 -54.23 20.26 7.38
C TYR A 317 -53.76 21.58 6.78
N THR A 318 -54.71 22.49 6.57
CA THR A 318 -54.49 23.92 6.31
C THR A 318 -55.49 24.75 7.13
N LEU A 319 -55.43 26.08 7.05
CA LEU A 319 -56.45 26.97 7.60
C LEU A 319 -57.38 27.47 6.49
N ASP A 320 -58.68 27.46 6.76
CA ASP A 320 -59.68 28.08 5.88
C ASP A 320 -59.80 29.60 6.09
N GLU A 321 -60.74 30.23 5.37
CA GLU A 321 -60.97 31.67 5.39
C GLU A 321 -61.50 32.24 6.71
N ILE A 322 -61.93 31.37 7.65
CA ILE A 322 -62.33 31.74 9.01
C ILE A 322 -61.29 31.29 10.05
N GLY A 323 -60.19 30.70 9.60
CA GLY A 323 -59.06 30.29 10.41
C GLY A 323 -59.22 28.93 11.08
N GLU A 324 -60.15 28.08 10.67
CA GLU A 324 -60.30 26.72 11.21
C GLU A 324 -59.42 25.71 10.48
N PHE A 325 -58.97 24.67 11.21
CA PHE A 325 -58.19 23.60 10.61
C PHE A 325 -59.08 22.73 9.72
N VAL A 326 -58.71 22.59 8.45
CA VAL A 326 -59.44 21.77 7.46
C VAL A 326 -58.54 20.68 6.89
N GLU A 327 -59.08 19.46 6.79
CA GLU A 327 -58.39 18.31 6.19
C GLU A 327 -58.23 18.50 4.68
N VAL A 328 -57.02 18.24 4.18
CA VAL A 328 -56.69 18.31 2.75
C VAL A 328 -56.39 16.91 2.24
N LYS A 329 -56.92 16.55 1.07
CA LYS A 329 -56.62 15.26 0.45
C LYS A 329 -55.19 15.20 -0.08
N ASP A 330 -54.60 14.00 -0.10
CA ASP A 330 -53.42 13.74 -0.90
C ASP A 330 -53.78 13.90 -2.38
N VAL A 331 -53.01 14.73 -3.09
CA VAL A 331 -53.07 14.90 -4.55
C VAL A 331 -51.73 14.47 -5.10
#